data_AF-A0A847R9N0-F1
#
_entry.id   AF-A0A847R9N0-F1
#
_cell.length_a   1.000
_cell.length_b   1.000
_cell.length_c   1.000
_cell.angle_alpha   90.00
_cell.angle_beta   90.00
_cell.angle_gamma   90.00
#
_symmetry.space_group_name_H-M   'P 1'
#
loop_
_entity.id
_entity.type
_entity.pdbx_description
1 polymer ?
#
loop_
_entity_poly.entity_id
_entity_poly.type
_entity_poly.pdbx_seq_one_letter_code
_entity_poly.pdbx_strand_id
1 'polypeptide(L)'
;MRFWLLCCLMACVACTSRPYTVINKGIGGNSTSDLLARVEKDVVALRPDLVIMMAGTNDMVNSQKLVPFVQYAAQYRQLVRRVRQSGAAVVLVTPLPVDTGYLFMRHQRGLYDMDPNRRIDSARAVVQGIAATERVYCLDLHQVFVDRGEPGRTAASLIVNAANMGREDGVHPTAAGYQLIAAELYAYLKAHRLLRRNHRILCFGDSITYGAFMDGAGTDSGDTYPAVLKRLLDHSLK
;
A
#
# COMPACT_ATOMS: atom_id res chain seq x y z
N MET A 1 -37.95 40.55 47.41
CA MET A 1 -37.31 39.25 47.12
C MET A 1 -37.14 39.11 45.61
N ARG A 2 -35.92 39.25 45.10
CA ARG A 2 -35.59 39.10 43.67
C ARG A 2 -34.73 37.84 43.52
N PHE A 3 -35.28 36.80 42.91
CA PHE A 3 -34.56 35.58 42.58
C PHE A 3 -33.63 35.86 41.39
N TRP A 4 -32.32 35.61 41.56
CA TRP A 4 -31.36 35.48 40.47
C TRP A 4 -31.29 34.00 40.09
N LEU A 5 -31.75 33.65 38.89
CA LEU A 5 -31.41 32.37 38.27
C LEU A 5 -29.99 32.48 37.70
N LEU A 6 -29.04 31.77 38.31
CA LEU A 6 -27.73 31.54 37.73
C LEU A 6 -27.87 30.42 36.70
N CYS A 7 -27.86 30.78 35.41
CA CYS A 7 -27.79 29.82 34.32
C CYS A 7 -26.32 29.42 34.12
N CYS A 8 -25.91 28.28 34.66
CA CYS A 8 -24.63 27.66 34.33
C CYS A 8 -24.66 27.15 32.89
N LEU A 9 -24.10 27.92 31.94
CA LEU A 9 -23.71 27.38 30.64
C LEU A 9 -22.54 26.42 30.85
N MET A 10 -22.81 25.11 30.85
CA MET A 10 -21.81 24.11 30.49
C MET A 10 -21.42 24.35 29.04
N ALA A 11 -20.25 24.94 28.80
CA ALA A 11 -19.63 24.89 27.50
C ALA A 11 -19.19 23.44 27.25
N CYS A 12 -20.05 22.65 26.60
CA CYS A 12 -19.61 21.44 25.92
C CYS A 12 -18.58 21.86 24.86
N VAL A 13 -17.30 21.71 25.18
CA VAL A 13 -16.26 21.66 24.16
C VAL A 13 -16.61 20.47 23.29
N ALA A 14 -17.24 20.72 22.14
CA ALA A 14 -17.41 19.71 21.11
C ALA A 14 -16.01 19.18 20.81
N CYS A 15 -15.75 17.93 21.20
CA CYS A 15 -14.53 17.24 20.85
C CYS A 15 -14.59 17.02 19.33
N THR A 16 -14.11 17.99 18.56
CA THR A 16 -14.11 17.89 17.11
C THR A 16 -13.13 16.78 16.75
N SER A 17 -13.66 15.59 16.46
CA SER A 17 -12.91 14.49 15.88
C SER A 17 -12.24 15.00 14.62
N ARG A 18 -10.92 15.18 14.65
CA ARG A 18 -10.21 15.68 13.47
C ARG A 18 -9.84 14.53 12.55
N PRO A 19 -10.26 14.55 11.28
CA PRO A 19 -10.16 13.40 10.39
C PRO A 19 -8.71 13.10 9.99
N TYR A 20 -8.45 11.84 9.63
CA TYR A 20 -7.25 11.46 8.90
C TYR A 20 -7.40 11.86 7.43
N THR A 21 -6.30 12.26 6.79
CA THR A 21 -6.28 12.46 5.34
C THR A 21 -5.51 11.31 4.72
N VAL A 22 -6.16 10.51 3.86
CA VAL A 22 -5.50 9.46 3.09
C VAL A 22 -5.37 9.91 1.65
N ILE A 23 -4.17 9.79 1.07
CA ILE A 23 -3.88 10.22 -0.31
C ILE A 23 -3.39 9.00 -1.09
N ASN A 24 -4.08 8.66 -2.16
CA ASN A 24 -3.64 7.63 -3.10
C ASN A 24 -2.70 8.23 -4.16
N LYS A 25 -1.48 7.71 -4.22
CA LYS A 25 -0.45 8.03 -5.22
C LYS A 25 0.08 6.76 -5.89
N GLY A 26 -0.78 5.78 -6.08
CA GLY A 26 -0.53 4.63 -6.94
C GLY A 26 -0.65 4.98 -8.41
N ILE A 27 0.19 4.41 -9.26
CA ILE A 27 0.07 4.52 -10.72
C ILE A 27 0.30 3.16 -11.34
N GLY A 28 -0.63 2.75 -12.20
CA GLY A 28 -0.58 1.49 -12.92
C GLY A 28 0.74 1.28 -13.68
N GLY A 29 1.31 0.09 -13.56
CA GLY A 29 2.52 -0.31 -14.28
C GLY A 29 3.81 0.37 -13.83
N ASN A 30 3.83 1.23 -12.81
CA ASN A 30 5.05 1.88 -12.34
C ASN A 30 6.02 0.88 -11.70
N SER A 31 7.32 1.03 -11.98
CA SER A 31 8.44 0.37 -11.29
C SER A 31 9.11 1.31 -10.28
N THR A 32 10.12 0.85 -9.54
CA THR A 32 10.87 1.74 -8.63
C THR A 32 11.54 2.91 -9.35
N SER A 33 11.93 2.73 -10.61
CA SER A 33 12.46 3.79 -11.45
C SER A 33 11.43 4.90 -11.71
N ASP A 34 10.18 4.52 -12.01
CA ASP A 34 9.10 5.48 -12.24
C ASP A 34 8.72 6.21 -10.95
N LEU A 35 8.68 5.49 -9.82
CA LEU A 35 8.45 6.09 -8.51
C LEU A 35 9.53 7.12 -8.18
N LEU A 36 10.81 6.84 -8.47
CA LEU A 36 11.89 7.80 -8.27
C LEU A 36 11.71 9.07 -9.09
N ALA A 37 11.22 8.95 -10.33
CA ALA A 37 10.98 10.10 -11.20
C ALA A 37 9.88 11.03 -10.66
N ARG A 38 8.96 10.52 -9.83
CA ARG A 38 7.82 11.30 -9.32
C ARG A 38 7.80 11.52 -7.81
N VAL A 39 8.73 10.96 -7.03
CA VAL A 39 8.72 11.04 -5.55
C VAL A 39 8.72 12.48 -5.03
N GLU A 40 9.40 13.40 -5.71
CA GLU A 40 9.40 14.82 -5.30
C GLU A 40 8.00 15.43 -5.41
N LYS A 41 7.34 15.27 -6.57
CA LYS A 41 6.01 15.80 -6.85
C LYS A 41 4.93 15.10 -6.03
N ASP A 42 4.97 13.78 -6.00
CA ASP A 42 3.88 12.97 -5.46
C ASP A 42 4.01 12.69 -3.98
N VAL A 43 5.18 12.87 -3.37
CA VAL A 43 5.39 12.61 -1.94
C VAL A 43 5.94 13.84 -1.23
N VAL A 44 7.14 14.29 -1.58
CA VAL A 44 7.85 15.35 -0.83
C VAL A 44 7.05 16.66 -0.81
N ALA A 45 6.55 17.11 -1.96
CA ALA A 45 5.76 18.33 -2.09
C ALA A 45 4.45 18.30 -1.29
N LEU A 46 3.92 17.12 -0.99
CA LEU A 46 2.67 16.96 -0.24
C LEU A 46 2.86 16.97 1.27
N ARG A 47 4.11 16.92 1.76
CA ARG A 47 4.47 16.93 3.20
C ARG A 47 3.60 15.97 4.03
N PRO A 48 3.59 14.66 3.70
CA PRO A 48 2.87 13.68 4.49
C PRO A 48 3.54 13.46 5.85
N ASP A 49 2.75 13.07 6.85
CA ASP A 49 3.27 12.63 8.14
C ASP A 49 3.72 11.17 8.11
N LEU A 50 3.05 10.37 7.27
CA LEU A 50 3.28 8.94 7.10
C LEU A 50 3.17 8.56 5.62
N VAL A 51 4.12 7.79 5.13
CA VAL A 51 4.09 7.18 3.80
C VAL A 51 4.06 5.66 3.92
N ILE A 52 3.04 5.06 3.31
CA ILE A 52 2.94 3.62 3.09
C ILE A 52 3.42 3.36 1.68
N MET A 53 4.52 2.64 1.51
CA MET A 53 5.15 2.42 0.21
C MET A 53 5.15 0.94 -0.17
N MET A 54 4.54 0.63 -1.32
CA MET A 54 4.49 -0.71 -1.91
C MET A 54 4.90 -0.64 -3.38
N ALA A 55 6.05 -1.23 -3.71
CA ALA A 55 6.57 -1.25 -5.07
C ALA A 55 7.48 -2.46 -5.30
N GLY A 56 7.66 -2.84 -6.56
CA GLY A 56 8.52 -3.95 -6.96
C GLY A 56 7.81 -5.04 -7.74
N THR A 57 6.47 -5.03 -7.81
CA THR A 57 5.73 -5.97 -8.64
C THR A 57 6.20 -5.88 -10.09
N ASN A 58 6.19 -4.68 -10.68
CA ASN A 58 6.63 -4.50 -12.07
C ASN A 58 8.12 -4.79 -12.28
N ASP A 59 8.97 -4.38 -11.34
CA ASP A 59 10.42 -4.66 -11.37
C ASP A 59 10.73 -6.17 -11.42
N MET A 60 9.86 -7.00 -10.83
CA MET A 60 10.06 -8.45 -10.73
C MET A 60 9.28 -9.25 -11.76
N VAL A 61 8.08 -8.81 -12.14
CA VAL A 61 7.15 -9.64 -12.94
C VAL A 61 6.71 -9.01 -14.25
N ASN A 62 6.97 -7.73 -14.51
CA ASN A 62 6.62 -7.11 -15.79
C ASN A 62 7.81 -7.20 -16.76
N SER A 63 7.66 -7.99 -17.83
CA SER A 63 8.74 -8.26 -18.79
C SER A 63 9.35 -7.02 -19.47
N GLN A 64 8.66 -5.88 -19.46
CA GLN A 64 9.17 -4.62 -20.01
C GLN A 64 9.94 -3.77 -18.98
N LYS A 65 9.90 -4.16 -17.70
CA LYS A 65 10.44 -3.40 -16.57
C LYS A 65 11.34 -4.21 -15.64
N LEU A 66 11.71 -5.43 -16.05
CA LEU A 66 12.60 -6.28 -15.26
C LEU A 66 13.93 -5.56 -15.03
N VAL A 67 14.37 -5.54 -13.78
CA VAL A 67 15.66 -4.97 -13.38
C VAL A 67 16.45 -5.98 -12.53
N PRO A 68 17.79 -5.94 -12.55
CA PRO A 68 18.61 -6.70 -11.61
C PRO A 68 18.32 -6.31 -10.15
N PHE A 69 18.43 -7.27 -9.22
CA PHE A 69 18.15 -7.02 -7.80
C PHE A 69 19.01 -5.91 -7.18
N VAL A 70 20.26 -5.76 -7.63
CA VAL A 70 21.15 -4.68 -7.20
C VAL A 70 20.59 -3.31 -7.59
N GLN A 71 20.07 -3.18 -8.81
CA GLN A 71 19.44 -1.96 -9.28
C GLN A 71 18.14 -1.67 -8.53
N TYR A 72 17.28 -2.68 -8.36
CA TYR A 72 16.06 -2.56 -7.54
C TYR A 72 16.38 -2.10 -6.12
N ALA A 73 17.34 -2.73 -5.44
CA ALA A 73 17.73 -2.37 -4.09
C ALA A 73 18.29 -0.95 -3.98
N ALA A 74 19.08 -0.51 -4.96
CA ALA A 74 19.59 0.86 -5.01
C ALA A 74 18.46 1.89 -5.18
N GLN A 75 17.55 1.65 -6.12
CA GLN A 75 16.42 2.53 -6.40
C GLN A 75 15.45 2.61 -5.21
N TYR A 76 15.10 1.46 -4.64
CA TYR A 76 14.21 1.37 -3.48
C TYR A 76 14.80 2.08 -2.26
N ARG A 77 16.11 1.90 -1.99
CA ARG A 77 16.79 2.61 -0.90
C ARG A 77 16.78 4.12 -1.12
N GLN A 78 16.97 4.58 -2.35
CA GLN A 78 16.89 6.01 -2.69
C GLN A 78 15.48 6.57 -2.44
N LEU A 79 14.42 5.82 -2.78
CA LEU A 79 13.04 6.19 -2.47
C LEU A 79 12.86 6.37 -0.95
N VAL A 80 13.25 5.37 -0.16
CA VAL A 80 13.14 5.43 1.30
C VAL A 80 13.86 6.65 1.86
N ARG A 81 15.10 6.92 1.41
CA ARG A 81 15.88 8.07 1.89
C ARG A 81 15.21 9.40 1.56
N ARG A 82 14.71 9.59 0.33
CA ARG A 82 14.01 10.82 -0.07
C ARG A 82 12.76 11.07 0.77
N VAL A 83 11.97 10.02 1.00
CA VAL A 83 10.77 10.13 1.84
C VAL A 83 11.12 10.42 3.30
N ARG A 84 12.15 9.77 3.86
CA ARG A 84 12.59 10.08 5.24
C ARG A 84 13.11 11.52 5.37
N GLN A 85 13.84 11.99 4.36
CA GLN A 85 14.37 13.36 4.33
C GLN A 85 13.27 14.44 4.28
N SER A 86 12.07 14.11 3.81
CA SER A 86 10.92 15.02 3.88
C SER A 86 10.29 15.12 5.27
N GLY A 87 10.76 14.31 6.24
CA GLY A 87 10.26 14.27 7.61
C GLY A 87 9.15 13.25 7.86
N ALA A 88 8.70 12.52 6.82
CA ALA A 88 7.65 11.52 6.96
C ALA A 88 8.15 10.24 7.62
N ALA A 89 7.30 9.61 8.45
CA ALA A 89 7.48 8.21 8.82
C ALA A 89 7.25 7.33 7.58
N VAL A 90 7.97 6.20 7.50
CA VAL A 90 7.89 5.29 6.36
C VAL A 90 7.51 3.89 6.82
N VAL A 91 6.47 3.33 6.21
CA VAL A 91 6.09 1.92 6.31
C VAL A 91 6.26 1.29 4.94
N LEU A 92 7.17 0.33 4.84
CA LEU A 92 7.37 -0.47 3.65
C LEU A 92 6.43 -1.66 3.65
N VAL A 93 5.87 -1.99 2.51
CA VAL A 93 4.99 -3.15 2.32
C VAL A 93 5.60 -4.05 1.27
N THR A 94 5.77 -5.33 1.60
CA THR A 94 6.38 -6.31 0.67
C THR A 94 5.45 -6.62 -0.50
N PRO A 95 5.99 -6.85 -1.72
CA PRO A 95 5.17 -7.18 -2.89
C PRO A 95 4.51 -8.54 -2.76
N LEU A 96 3.29 -8.66 -3.27
CA LEU A 96 2.46 -9.87 -3.16
C LEU A 96 2.94 -10.99 -4.10
N PRO A 97 2.70 -12.27 -3.75
CA PRO A 97 2.90 -13.38 -4.69
C PRO A 97 1.94 -13.28 -5.89
N VAL A 98 2.32 -13.87 -7.02
CA VAL A 98 1.56 -13.81 -8.29
C VAL A 98 1.29 -15.19 -8.87
N ASP A 99 0.21 -15.32 -9.63
CA ASP A 99 -0.10 -16.55 -10.38
C ASP A 99 0.77 -16.56 -11.63
N THR A 100 1.83 -17.37 -11.63
CA THR A 100 2.79 -17.43 -12.74
C THR A 100 2.15 -17.96 -14.02
N GLY A 101 1.12 -18.79 -13.93
CA GLY A 101 0.41 -19.29 -15.09
C GLY A 101 -0.34 -18.17 -15.82
N TYR A 102 -1.14 -17.37 -15.12
CA TYR A 102 -1.79 -16.20 -15.72
C TYR A 102 -0.78 -15.12 -16.13
N LEU A 103 0.28 -14.92 -15.35
CA LEU A 103 1.34 -13.99 -15.71
C LEU A 103 1.95 -14.33 -17.09
N PHE A 104 2.27 -15.61 -17.34
CA PHE A 104 2.87 -16.04 -18.60
C PHE A 104 1.92 -16.07 -19.80
N MET A 105 0.62 -15.82 -19.61
CA MET A 105 -0.29 -15.54 -20.73
C MET A 105 -0.09 -14.13 -21.28
N ARG A 106 0.50 -13.23 -20.49
CA ARG A 106 0.71 -11.81 -20.83
C ARG A 106 2.18 -11.43 -20.98
N HIS A 107 3.08 -12.28 -20.50
CA HIS A 107 4.51 -12.06 -20.52
C HIS A 107 5.29 -13.28 -21.06
N GLN A 108 6.32 -13.03 -21.86
CA GLN A 108 7.12 -14.09 -22.45
C GLN A 108 8.04 -14.74 -21.41
N ARG A 109 7.86 -16.04 -21.16
CA ARG A 109 8.63 -16.79 -20.17
C ARG A 109 10.15 -16.69 -20.36
N GLY A 110 10.63 -16.63 -21.61
CA GLY A 110 12.06 -16.55 -21.92
C GLY A 110 12.76 -15.24 -21.50
N LEU A 111 12.01 -14.22 -21.09
CA LEU A 111 12.56 -12.96 -20.59
C LEU A 111 12.91 -13.00 -19.09
N TYR A 112 12.57 -14.09 -18.40
CA TYR A 112 12.81 -14.28 -16.97
C TYR A 112 13.97 -15.24 -16.78
N ASP A 113 14.95 -14.81 -15.98
CA ASP A 113 16.11 -15.59 -15.57
C ASP A 113 15.78 -16.64 -14.48
N MET A 114 14.63 -16.48 -13.80
CA MET A 114 14.11 -17.40 -12.81
C MET A 114 12.59 -17.27 -12.67
N ASP A 115 11.99 -18.16 -11.87
CA ASP A 115 10.57 -18.12 -11.57
C ASP A 115 10.14 -16.73 -11.03
N PRO A 116 9.01 -16.16 -11.52
CA PRO A 116 8.55 -14.83 -11.09
C PRO A 116 8.33 -14.70 -9.58
N ASN A 117 7.83 -15.74 -8.89
CA ASN A 117 7.68 -15.69 -7.44
C ASN A 117 9.03 -15.73 -6.73
N ARG A 118 10.06 -16.41 -7.28
CA ARG A 118 11.43 -16.31 -6.74
C ARG A 118 12.02 -14.90 -6.88
N ARG A 119 11.68 -14.17 -7.95
CA ARG A 119 12.03 -12.76 -8.08
C ARG A 119 11.29 -11.90 -7.04
N ILE A 120 10.00 -12.16 -6.83
CA ILE A 120 9.20 -11.51 -5.78
C ILE A 120 9.77 -11.79 -4.38
N ASP A 121 10.17 -13.02 -4.06
CA ASP A 121 10.82 -13.39 -2.79
C ASP A 121 12.13 -12.62 -2.59
N SER A 122 12.91 -12.47 -3.65
CA SER A 122 14.14 -11.68 -3.62
C SER A 122 13.85 -10.21 -3.38
N ALA A 123 12.81 -9.65 -4.00
CA ALA A 123 12.35 -8.28 -3.73
C ALA A 123 11.83 -8.11 -2.29
N ARG A 124 11.07 -9.06 -1.76
CA ARG A 124 10.63 -9.11 -0.36
C ARG A 124 11.83 -9.03 0.59
N ALA A 125 12.85 -9.86 0.38
CA ALA A 125 14.07 -9.85 1.19
C ALA A 125 14.82 -8.50 1.10
N VAL A 126 14.89 -7.90 -0.10
CA VAL A 126 15.47 -6.57 -0.28
C VAL A 126 14.69 -5.51 0.50
N VAL A 127 13.36 -5.50 0.42
CA VAL A 127 12.51 -4.53 1.12
C VAL A 127 12.68 -4.65 2.64
N GLN A 128 12.67 -5.87 3.18
CA GLN A 128 12.91 -6.14 4.60
C GLN A 128 14.32 -5.72 5.05
N GLY A 129 15.34 -6.05 4.25
CA GLY A 129 16.72 -5.64 4.52
C GLY A 129 16.89 -4.11 4.52
N ILE A 130 16.27 -3.42 3.57
CA ILE A 130 16.26 -1.95 3.54
C ILE A 130 15.55 -1.41 4.78
N ALA A 131 14.40 -1.96 5.16
CA ALA A 131 13.69 -1.52 6.37
C ALA A 131 14.57 -1.60 7.62
N ALA A 132 15.28 -2.72 7.79
CA ALA A 132 16.20 -2.92 8.91
C ALA A 132 17.37 -1.91 8.88
N THR A 133 18.03 -1.76 7.73
CA THR A 133 19.21 -0.88 7.61
C THR A 133 18.88 0.61 7.72
N GLU A 134 17.76 1.05 7.12
CA GLU A 134 17.30 2.44 7.15
C GLU A 134 16.47 2.74 8.42
N ARG A 135 16.23 1.73 9.26
CA ARG A 135 15.45 1.80 10.51
C ARG A 135 14.06 2.39 10.28
N VAL A 136 13.36 1.86 9.29
CA VAL A 136 11.96 2.18 8.99
C VAL A 136 11.06 0.96 9.22
N TYR A 137 9.76 1.19 9.25
CA TYR A 137 8.78 0.13 9.50
C TYR A 137 8.59 -0.76 8.27
N CYS A 138 8.22 -2.02 8.48
CA CYS A 138 7.95 -2.98 7.42
C CYS A 138 6.80 -3.91 7.80
N LEU A 139 5.77 -3.95 6.96
CA LEU A 139 4.69 -4.92 6.99
C LEU A 139 4.93 -5.98 5.90
N ASP A 140 5.10 -7.23 6.32
CA ASP A 140 5.33 -8.34 5.40
C ASP A 140 4.03 -8.92 4.87
N LEU A 141 3.34 -8.14 4.04
CA LEU A 141 2.05 -8.49 3.46
C LEU A 141 2.14 -9.69 2.51
N HIS A 142 3.31 -9.91 1.89
CA HIS A 142 3.58 -11.13 1.13
C HIS A 142 3.28 -12.38 1.95
N GLN A 143 3.81 -12.48 3.18
CA GLN A 143 3.59 -13.66 4.02
C GLN A 143 2.12 -13.83 4.38
N VAL A 144 1.41 -12.73 4.65
CA VAL A 144 -0.03 -12.77 4.94
C VAL A 144 -0.82 -13.40 3.78
N PHE A 145 -0.45 -13.10 2.53
CA PHE A 145 -1.10 -13.69 1.35
C PHE A 145 -0.71 -15.16 1.17
N VAL A 146 0.57 -15.51 1.36
CA VAL A 146 1.05 -16.91 1.30
C VAL A 146 0.34 -17.78 2.34
N ASP A 147 0.20 -17.30 3.57
CA ASP A 147 -0.46 -18.05 4.66
C ASP A 147 -1.95 -18.30 4.40
N ARG A 148 -2.56 -17.52 3.49
CA ARG A 148 -3.93 -17.70 3.02
C ARG A 148 -4.04 -18.57 1.77
N GLY A 149 -2.92 -19.08 1.27
CA GLY A 149 -2.86 -19.90 0.05
C GLY A 149 -3.02 -19.07 -1.23
N GLU A 150 -2.66 -17.79 -1.20
CA GLU A 150 -2.75 -16.91 -2.36
C GLU A 150 -1.44 -16.85 -3.16
N PRO A 151 -1.52 -16.69 -4.50
CA PRO A 151 -2.74 -16.57 -5.30
C PRO A 151 -3.44 -17.90 -5.58
N GLY A 152 -4.75 -17.96 -5.33
CA GLY A 152 -5.62 -19.05 -5.74
C GLY A 152 -6.37 -18.78 -7.05
N ARG A 153 -6.89 -19.84 -7.68
CA ARG A 153 -7.76 -19.77 -8.89
C ARG A 153 -9.24 -20.04 -8.61
N THR A 154 -9.66 -19.96 -7.37
CA THR A 154 -11.06 -20.15 -6.96
C THR A 154 -11.80 -18.81 -6.95
N ALA A 155 -13.14 -18.85 -6.93
CA ALA A 155 -13.96 -17.65 -6.76
C ALA A 155 -13.73 -16.93 -5.42
N ALA A 156 -13.20 -17.64 -4.41
CA ALA A 156 -12.88 -17.10 -3.09
C ALA A 156 -11.48 -16.46 -2.99
N SER A 157 -10.66 -16.59 -4.05
CA SER A 157 -9.32 -16.03 -4.10
C SER A 157 -9.33 -14.52 -3.87
N LEU A 158 -8.35 -14.05 -3.11
CA LEU A 158 -8.08 -12.64 -2.86
C LEU A 158 -7.36 -11.97 -4.04
N ILE A 159 -6.92 -12.73 -5.04
CA ILE A 159 -6.27 -12.23 -6.26
C ILE A 159 -7.21 -12.45 -7.46
N VAL A 160 -7.27 -11.45 -8.35
CA VAL A 160 -8.13 -11.45 -9.53
C VAL A 160 -7.80 -12.63 -10.44
N ASN A 161 -8.83 -13.42 -10.75
CA ASN A 161 -8.74 -14.59 -11.63
C ASN A 161 -10.04 -14.78 -12.44
N ALA A 162 -10.02 -15.77 -13.34
CA ALA A 162 -11.16 -16.08 -14.20
C ALA A 162 -12.44 -16.44 -13.41
N ALA A 163 -12.33 -17.11 -12.26
CA ALA A 163 -13.46 -17.58 -11.47
C ALA A 163 -14.12 -16.47 -10.63
N ASN A 164 -13.39 -15.41 -10.22
CA ASN A 164 -13.95 -14.33 -9.40
C ASN A 164 -14.31 -13.06 -10.20
N MET A 165 -13.60 -12.74 -11.28
CA MET A 165 -13.84 -11.52 -12.08
C MET A 165 -13.84 -11.76 -13.59
N GLY A 166 -13.84 -13.01 -14.06
CA GLY A 166 -13.80 -13.31 -15.49
C GLY A 166 -12.52 -12.85 -16.18
N ARG A 167 -11.42 -12.65 -15.41
CA ARG A 167 -10.15 -12.11 -15.92
C ARG A 167 -8.96 -12.96 -15.47
N GLU A 168 -8.16 -13.39 -16.43
CA GLU A 168 -6.90 -14.12 -16.21
C GLU A 168 -5.76 -13.17 -15.84
N ASP A 169 -5.89 -12.47 -14.70
CA ASP A 169 -4.91 -11.46 -14.26
C ASP A 169 -3.80 -12.06 -13.40
N GLY A 170 -4.13 -12.62 -12.24
CA GLY A 170 -3.19 -13.30 -11.35
C GLY A 170 -2.22 -12.40 -10.58
N VAL A 171 -2.44 -11.07 -10.56
CA VAL A 171 -1.50 -10.10 -9.95
C VAL A 171 -2.21 -9.17 -8.98
N HIS A 172 -3.36 -8.63 -9.36
CA HIS A 172 -4.05 -7.60 -8.61
C HIS A 172 -5.03 -8.19 -7.60
N PRO A 173 -5.15 -7.62 -6.39
CA PRO A 173 -6.16 -8.06 -5.43
C PRO A 173 -7.59 -7.82 -5.89
N THR A 174 -8.51 -8.67 -5.46
CA THR A 174 -9.96 -8.42 -5.49
C THR A 174 -10.35 -7.37 -4.44
N ALA A 175 -11.61 -6.94 -4.40
CA ALA A 175 -12.10 -6.07 -3.33
C ALA A 175 -11.89 -6.69 -1.93
N ALA A 176 -12.11 -8.00 -1.78
CA ALA A 176 -11.81 -8.72 -0.54
C ALA A 176 -10.30 -8.74 -0.23
N GLY A 177 -9.46 -8.89 -1.25
CA GLY A 177 -8.01 -8.75 -1.10
C GLY A 177 -7.61 -7.36 -0.61
N TYR A 178 -8.13 -6.29 -1.21
CA TYR A 178 -7.86 -4.93 -0.75
C TYR A 178 -8.39 -4.63 0.66
N GLN A 179 -9.52 -5.24 1.05
CA GLN A 179 -10.00 -5.17 2.43
C GLN A 179 -9.01 -5.80 3.42
N LEU A 180 -8.44 -6.97 3.09
CA LEU A 180 -7.40 -7.58 3.90
C LEU A 180 -6.17 -6.68 4.01
N ILE A 181 -5.68 -6.14 2.89
CA ILE A 181 -4.51 -5.23 2.87
C ILE A 181 -4.74 -4.04 3.81
N ALA A 182 -5.91 -3.41 3.73
CA ALA A 182 -6.24 -2.27 4.57
C ALA A 182 -6.38 -2.64 6.05
N ALA A 183 -6.94 -3.81 6.36
CA ALA A 183 -7.07 -4.30 7.73
C ALA A 183 -5.71 -4.58 8.37
N GLU A 184 -4.80 -5.26 7.65
CA GLU A 184 -3.44 -5.54 8.11
C GLU A 184 -2.64 -4.25 8.30
N LEU A 185 -2.74 -3.31 7.36
CA LEU A 185 -2.14 -1.98 7.52
C LEU A 185 -2.69 -1.26 8.74
N TYR A 186 -4.01 -1.20 8.90
CA TYR A 186 -4.63 -0.53 10.04
C TYR A 186 -4.18 -1.13 11.38
N ALA A 187 -4.19 -2.45 11.50
CA ALA A 187 -3.72 -3.17 12.68
C ALA A 187 -2.24 -2.90 12.96
N TYR A 188 -1.39 -2.98 11.93
CA TYR A 188 0.04 -2.72 12.02
C TYR A 188 0.33 -1.28 12.48
N LEU A 189 -0.33 -0.29 11.86
CA LEU A 189 -0.16 1.12 12.21
C LEU A 189 -0.58 1.41 13.66
N LYS A 190 -1.64 0.77 14.15
CA LYS A 190 -2.06 0.86 15.56
C LYS A 190 -1.04 0.25 16.50
N ALA A 191 -0.60 -0.98 16.22
CA ALA A 191 0.36 -1.70 17.05
C ALA A 191 1.68 -0.92 17.22
N HIS A 192 2.11 -0.23 16.17
CA HIS A 192 3.34 0.57 16.15
C HIS A 192 3.14 2.04 16.55
N ARG A 193 1.92 2.44 16.98
CA ARG A 193 1.60 3.82 17.42
C ARG A 193 1.89 4.88 16.35
N LEU A 194 1.64 4.53 15.08
CA LEU A 194 1.89 5.39 13.91
C LEU A 194 0.69 6.26 13.52
N LEU A 195 -0.44 6.11 14.21
CA LEU A 195 -1.64 6.89 13.97
C LEU A 195 -1.72 8.05 14.97
N ARG A 196 -1.70 9.28 14.45
CA ARG A 196 -1.98 10.50 15.23
C ARG A 196 -3.08 11.29 14.56
N ARG A 197 -3.86 12.03 15.35
CA ARG A 197 -4.94 12.89 14.84
C ARG A 197 -4.39 13.88 13.80
N ASN A 198 -5.14 14.12 12.72
CA ASN A 198 -4.75 14.95 11.57
C ASN A 198 -3.62 14.41 10.69
N HIS A 199 -3.18 13.16 10.87
CA HIS A 199 -2.13 12.62 10.01
C HIS A 199 -2.55 12.63 8.54
N ARG A 200 -1.64 13.12 7.71
CA ARG A 200 -1.63 12.95 6.26
C ARG A 200 -0.90 11.66 5.93
N ILE A 201 -1.66 10.63 5.62
CA ILE A 201 -1.18 9.29 5.28
C ILE A 201 -1.18 9.17 3.75
N LEU A 202 -0.01 8.97 3.17
CA LEU A 202 0.15 8.87 1.73
C LEU A 202 0.50 7.45 1.32
N CYS A 203 -0.32 6.86 0.46
CA CYS A 203 -0.10 5.54 -0.12
C CYS A 203 0.63 5.70 -1.45
N PHE A 204 1.89 5.27 -1.55
CA PHE A 204 2.75 5.46 -2.72
C PHE A 204 3.15 4.13 -3.33
N GLY A 205 2.85 3.92 -4.62
CA GLY A 205 3.14 2.62 -5.22
C GLY A 205 2.74 2.45 -6.67
N ASP A 206 2.61 1.20 -7.07
CA ASP A 206 2.25 0.76 -8.42
C ASP A 206 0.74 0.56 -8.60
N SER A 207 0.34 -0.37 -9.48
CA SER A 207 -1.05 -0.70 -9.78
C SER A 207 -1.82 -1.28 -8.59
N ILE A 208 -1.15 -1.92 -7.64
CA ILE A 208 -1.82 -2.42 -6.43
C ILE A 208 -2.17 -1.24 -5.53
N THR A 209 -1.27 -0.25 -5.39
CA THR A 209 -1.63 0.99 -4.67
C THR A 209 -2.68 1.80 -5.40
N TYR A 210 -2.63 1.82 -6.73
CA TYR A 210 -3.64 2.49 -7.54
C TYR A 210 -5.03 1.87 -7.33
N GLY A 211 -5.11 0.56 -7.09
CA GLY A 211 -6.38 -0.13 -6.96
C GLY A 211 -6.91 -0.63 -8.31
N ALA A 212 -6.04 -1.21 -9.15
CA ALA A 212 -6.45 -1.71 -10.46
C ALA A 212 -7.68 -2.64 -10.34
N PHE A 213 -8.63 -2.46 -11.27
CA PHE A 213 -9.93 -3.15 -11.33
C PHE A 213 -10.93 -2.82 -10.22
N MET A 214 -10.62 -1.89 -9.32
CA MET A 214 -11.53 -1.50 -8.23
C MET A 214 -12.24 -0.19 -8.53
N ASP A 215 -13.44 -0.05 -7.98
CA ASP A 215 -14.11 1.24 -7.93
C ASP A 215 -13.27 2.25 -7.14
N GLY A 216 -13.19 3.48 -7.64
CA GLY A 216 -12.41 4.56 -7.03
C GLY A 216 -10.89 4.40 -7.17
N ALA A 217 -10.41 3.62 -8.15
CA ALA A 217 -8.97 3.51 -8.46
C ALA A 217 -8.29 4.89 -8.59
N GLY A 218 -7.15 5.06 -7.91
CA GLY A 218 -6.40 6.31 -7.83
C GLY A 218 -6.98 7.35 -6.87
N THR A 219 -8.07 7.03 -6.16
CA THR A 219 -8.72 7.92 -5.18
C THR A 219 -8.61 7.35 -3.76
N ASP A 220 -9.13 8.10 -2.79
CA ASP A 220 -9.31 7.68 -1.39
C ASP A 220 -10.74 7.19 -1.09
N SER A 221 -11.50 6.87 -2.14
CA SER A 221 -12.87 6.34 -2.10
C SER A 221 -12.97 5.02 -2.89
N GLY A 222 -14.05 4.26 -2.70
CA GLY A 222 -14.26 2.97 -3.35
C GLY A 222 -13.54 1.79 -2.67
N ASP A 223 -13.06 0.83 -3.44
CA ASP A 223 -12.66 -0.49 -2.93
C ASP A 223 -11.15 -0.73 -2.89
N THR A 224 -10.36 0.31 -3.15
CA THR A 224 -8.90 0.28 -3.03
C THR A 224 -8.45 0.19 -1.57
N TYR A 225 -7.26 -0.36 -1.27
CA TYR A 225 -6.80 -0.37 0.12
C TYR A 225 -6.64 1.04 0.72
N PRO A 226 -6.21 2.09 -0.02
CA PRO A 226 -6.19 3.45 0.55
C PRO A 226 -7.59 3.91 0.98
N ALA A 227 -8.61 3.62 0.17
CA ALA A 227 -9.99 3.97 0.47
C ALA A 227 -10.56 3.18 1.66
N VAL A 228 -10.32 1.88 1.72
CA VAL A 228 -10.74 1.02 2.85
C VAL A 228 -10.02 1.45 4.12
N LEU A 229 -8.71 1.72 4.06
CA LEU A 229 -7.92 2.21 5.20
C LEU A 229 -8.50 3.53 5.73
N LYS A 230 -8.85 4.46 4.84
CA LYS A 230 -9.51 5.71 5.23
C LYS A 230 -10.80 5.47 6.01
N ARG A 231 -11.66 4.54 5.53
CA ARG A 231 -12.89 4.18 6.26
C ARG A 231 -12.60 3.62 7.65
N LEU A 232 -11.64 2.70 7.78
CA LEU A 232 -11.24 2.13 9.07
C LEU A 232 -10.75 3.22 10.05
N LEU A 233 -9.99 4.19 9.55
CA LEU A 233 -9.51 5.34 10.32
C LEU A 233 -10.66 6.24 10.76
N ASP A 234 -11.58 6.59 9.86
CA ASP A 234 -12.72 7.46 10.14
C ASP A 234 -13.70 6.83 11.14
N HIS A 235 -13.92 5.50 11.07
CA HIS A 235 -14.73 4.79 12.05
C HIS A 235 -14.12 4.79 13.45
N SER A 236 -12.79 4.81 13.57
CA SER A 236 -12.11 4.83 14.87
C SER A 236 -12.13 6.17 15.60
N LEU A 237 -12.61 7.22 14.92
CA LEU A 237 -12.79 8.55 15.48
C LEU A 237 -14.19 8.78 16.07
N LYS A 238 -15.13 7.85 15.85
CA LYS A 238 -16.47 7.83 16.42
C LYS A 238 -16.47 7.07 17.75
#